data_AF-A0A8S4BUA9-F1
#
_entry.id   AF-A0A8S4BUA9-F1
#
_cell.length_a   1.000
_cell.length_b   1.000
_cell.length_c   1.000
_cell.angle_alpha   90.00
_cell.angle_beta   90.00
_cell.angle_gamma   90.00
#
_symmetry.space_group_name_H-M   'P 1'
#
loop_
_entity.id
_entity.type
_entity.pdbx_description
1 polymer ?
#
loop_
_entity_poly.entity_id
_entity_poly.type
_entity_poly.pdbx_seq_one_letter_code
_entity_poly.pdbx_strand_id
1 'polypeptide(L)'
;MSDNAESPTETPKEEPQPPSDDSTTSEEKKKIDVLLKAVGDTPIMKTKKWAVDRGRTVQSLAQFISRFLKFDASEQLFIYVNQSFAPSPDQEVGVLFDCFGSDGKLVLHYSLQRQKTEEDCSDTKSVQDGATTWAAGGVMV
;
A
#
# COMPACT_ATOMS: atom_id res chain seq x y z
N MET A 1 20.92 -27.01 45.66
CA MET A 1 21.54 -25.71 45.98
C MET A 1 22.03 -25.11 44.66
N SER A 2 21.54 -23.98 44.17
CA SER A 2 20.30 -23.28 44.53
C SER A 2 19.80 -22.55 43.29
N ASP A 3 18.48 -22.59 43.13
CA ASP A 3 17.64 -21.60 42.47
C ASP A 3 18.09 -20.14 42.61
N ASN A 4 17.82 -19.37 41.56
CA ASN A 4 17.65 -17.92 41.58
C ASN A 4 16.79 -17.56 40.34
N ALA A 5 15.46 -17.51 40.47
CA ALA A 5 14.68 -16.29 40.75
C ALA A 5 14.93 -15.20 39.67
N GLU A 6 13.96 -14.81 38.82
CA GLU A 6 12.70 -14.09 39.10
C GLU A 6 12.97 -12.77 39.87
N SER A 7 12.49 -11.56 39.54
CA SER A 7 11.35 -11.04 38.75
C SER A 7 11.76 -9.61 38.24
N PRO A 8 10.91 -8.60 37.89
CA PRO A 8 9.46 -8.57 37.63
C PRO A 8 9.02 -7.87 36.31
N THR A 9 7.82 -8.23 35.85
CA THR A 9 6.64 -7.38 35.60
C THR A 9 6.82 -5.85 35.53
N GLU A 10 6.32 -5.22 34.45
CA GLU A 10 5.20 -4.27 34.58
C GLU A 10 4.36 -4.05 33.31
N THR A 11 3.08 -3.81 33.52
CA THR A 11 2.05 -3.48 32.51
C THR A 11 1.13 -2.41 33.09
N PRO A 12 0.98 -1.28 32.42
CA PRO A 12 -0.25 -0.47 32.47
C PRO A 12 -0.90 -0.54 31.07
N LYS A 13 -2.07 -1.12 30.81
CA LYS A 13 -3.40 -1.15 31.45
C LYS A 13 -4.11 0.23 31.54
N GLU A 14 -5.23 0.31 30.81
CA GLU A 14 -6.33 1.31 30.86
C GLU A 14 -5.93 2.77 30.50
N GLU A 15 -6.56 3.39 29.50
CA GLU A 15 -7.96 3.80 29.60
C GLU A 15 -8.77 3.61 28.29
N PRO A 16 -9.96 2.98 28.35
CA PRO A 16 -10.89 2.92 27.22
C PRO A 16 -11.69 4.22 27.12
N GLN A 17 -11.49 4.99 26.06
CA GLN A 17 -12.34 6.15 25.75
C GLN A 17 -13.60 5.71 24.97
N PRO A 18 -14.81 5.80 25.54
CA PRO A 18 -16.01 5.99 24.74
C PRO A 18 -16.01 7.44 24.22
N PRO A 19 -16.54 7.69 23.02
CA PRO A 19 -17.95 8.07 23.01
C PRO A 19 -18.76 7.52 21.83
N SER A 20 -20.08 7.66 21.98
CA SER A 20 -21.10 7.60 20.91
C SER A 20 -21.52 6.21 20.45
N ASP A 21 -22.51 5.68 21.17
CA ASP A 21 -23.57 4.89 20.56
C ASP A 21 -24.29 5.77 19.52
N ASP A 22 -23.91 5.64 18.24
CA ASP A 22 -24.80 5.98 17.13
C ASP A 22 -25.33 4.67 16.53
N SER A 23 -26.52 4.31 17.01
CA SER A 23 -27.35 3.22 16.53
C SER A 23 -28.07 3.58 15.22
N THR A 24 -27.30 3.93 14.18
CA THR A 24 -27.74 3.87 12.78
C THR A 24 -26.72 3.15 11.88
N THR A 25 -27.25 2.43 10.87
CA THR A 25 -26.55 1.81 9.71
C THR A 25 -25.22 1.06 9.94
N SER A 26 -25.26 -0.04 10.70
CA SER A 26 -24.12 -0.98 10.90
C SER A 26 -23.53 -1.62 9.62
N GLU A 27 -24.19 -1.52 8.46
CA GLU A 27 -23.63 -1.98 7.17
C GLU A 27 -22.69 -0.97 6.51
N GLU A 28 -22.83 0.33 6.79
CA GLU A 28 -21.98 1.35 6.16
C GLU A 28 -20.60 1.44 6.83
N LYS A 29 -20.47 1.07 8.11
CA LYS A 29 -19.19 1.00 8.84
C LYS A 29 -18.18 -0.01 8.24
N LYS A 30 -18.60 -0.87 7.31
CA LYS A 30 -17.75 -1.79 6.53
C LYS A 30 -17.25 -1.22 5.20
N LYS A 31 -17.86 -0.12 4.73
CA LYS A 31 -17.56 0.52 3.46
C LYS A 31 -16.93 1.89 3.70
N ILE A 32 -15.98 2.23 2.84
CA ILE A 32 -15.22 3.47 2.90
C ILE A 32 -15.49 4.28 1.64
N ASP A 33 -15.62 5.60 1.80
CA ASP A 33 -15.79 6.51 0.68
C ASP A 33 -14.45 6.74 -0.01
N VAL A 34 -14.28 6.14 -1.18
CA VAL A 34 -13.08 6.27 -2.00
C VAL A 34 -13.34 7.30 -3.10
N LEU A 35 -12.50 8.34 -3.15
CA LEU A 35 -12.54 9.38 -4.16
C LEU A 35 -11.46 9.12 -5.22
N LEU A 36 -11.88 8.58 -6.37
CA LEU A 36 -11.03 8.30 -7.52
C LEU A 36 -10.82 9.56 -8.36
N LYS A 37 -9.55 9.90 -8.63
CA LYS A 37 -9.16 11.04 -9.48
C LYS A 37 -8.19 10.60 -10.57
N ALA A 38 -8.52 10.89 -11.83
CA ALA A 38 -7.60 10.68 -12.94
C ALA A 38 -6.39 11.62 -12.83
N VAL A 39 -5.23 11.16 -13.29
CA VAL A 39 -4.00 11.94 -13.42
C VAL A 39 -3.50 11.92 -14.88
N GLY A 40 -3.00 13.06 -15.34
CA GLY A 40 -2.62 13.29 -16.74
C GLY A 40 -3.82 13.19 -17.69
N ASP A 41 -3.57 12.76 -18.92
CA ASP A 41 -4.58 12.55 -19.97
C ASP A 41 -5.46 11.30 -19.78
N THR A 42 -5.45 10.71 -18.57
CA THR A 42 -6.28 9.54 -18.25
C THR A 42 -7.77 9.92 -18.20
N PRO A 43 -8.69 9.15 -18.81
CA PRO A 43 -10.12 9.45 -18.79
C PRO A 43 -10.71 9.61 -17.39
N ILE A 44 -11.37 10.75 -17.17
CA ILE A 44 -12.03 11.08 -15.90
C ILE A 44 -13.36 10.31 -15.79
N MET A 45 -13.50 9.47 -14.76
CA MET A 45 -14.77 8.80 -14.46
C MET A 45 -15.86 9.83 -14.12
N LYS A 46 -17.07 9.60 -14.64
CA LYS A 46 -18.27 10.41 -14.32
C LYS A 46 -18.57 10.39 -12.82
N THR A 47 -18.48 9.21 -12.21
CA THR A 47 -18.61 9.00 -10.77
C THR A 47 -17.21 8.97 -10.15
N LYS A 48 -16.92 9.94 -9.27
CA LYS A 48 -15.63 10.03 -8.57
C LYS A 48 -15.66 9.42 -7.17
N LYS A 49 -16.78 9.56 -6.45
CA LYS A 49 -16.98 8.98 -5.11
C LYS A 49 -17.58 7.57 -5.23
N TRP A 50 -16.91 6.58 -4.64
CA TRP A 50 -17.31 5.17 -4.65
C TRP A 50 -17.27 4.62 -3.23
N ALA A 51 -18.38 4.02 -2.78
CA ALA A 51 -18.39 3.25 -1.54
C ALA A 51 -17.76 1.87 -1.81
N VAL A 52 -16.52 1.67 -1.34
CA VAL A 52 -15.76 0.41 -1.53
C VAL A 52 -15.70 -0.32 -0.19
N ASP A 53 -15.84 -1.64 -0.20
CA ASP A 53 -15.71 -2.43 1.03
C ASP A 53 -14.25 -2.47 1.52
N ARG A 54 -14.03 -2.38 2.84
CA ARG A 54 -12.68 -2.35 3.43
C ARG A 54 -11.85 -3.58 3.05
N GLY A 55 -12.48 -4.76 2.93
CA GLY A 55 -11.82 -6.01 2.53
C GLY A 55 -11.52 -6.14 1.02
N ARG A 56 -11.68 -5.06 0.23
CA ARG A 56 -11.22 -5.05 -1.18
C ARG A 56 -9.75 -4.68 -1.26
N THR A 57 -9.02 -5.39 -2.11
CA THR A 57 -7.63 -5.10 -2.50
C THR A 57 -7.54 -3.99 -3.56
N VAL A 58 -6.43 -3.25 -3.60
CA VAL A 58 -6.09 -2.28 -4.67
C VAL A 58 -6.16 -2.90 -6.06
N GLN A 59 -5.73 -4.15 -6.26
CA GLN A 59 -5.80 -4.86 -7.55
C GLN A 59 -7.24 -4.99 -8.07
N SER A 60 -8.16 -5.42 -7.22
CA SER A 60 -9.59 -5.51 -7.54
C SER A 60 -10.17 -4.14 -7.90
N LEU A 61 -9.70 -3.05 -7.27
CA LEU A 61 -10.13 -1.69 -7.57
C LEU A 61 -9.56 -1.20 -8.92
N ALA A 62 -8.29 -1.47 -9.22
CA ALA A 62 -7.67 -1.15 -10.50
C ALA A 62 -8.37 -1.87 -11.66
N GLN A 63 -8.61 -3.18 -11.52
CA GLN A 63 -9.37 -3.97 -12.50
C GLN A 63 -10.80 -3.44 -12.69
N PHE A 64 -11.48 -3.05 -11.61
CA PHE A 64 -12.82 -2.46 -11.68
C PHE A 64 -12.81 -1.17 -12.51
N ILE A 65 -11.86 -0.26 -12.27
CA ILE A 65 -11.73 1.00 -13.02
C ILE A 65 -11.45 0.72 -14.51
N SER A 66 -10.51 -0.17 -14.84
CA SER A 66 -10.21 -0.52 -16.23
C SER A 66 -11.44 -1.08 -16.95
N ARG A 67 -12.22 -1.97 -16.30
CA ARG A 67 -13.46 -2.52 -16.86
C ARG A 67 -14.54 -1.46 -17.03
N PHE A 68 -14.66 -0.52 -16.09
CA PHE A 68 -15.66 0.55 -16.12
C PHE A 68 -15.36 1.60 -17.21
N LEU A 69 -14.09 1.94 -17.41
CA LEU A 69 -13.61 2.85 -18.46
C LEU A 69 -13.44 2.16 -19.83
N LYS A 70 -13.64 0.83 -19.89
CA LYS A 70 -13.43 -0.02 -21.09
C LYS A 70 -11.98 0.04 -21.62
N PHE A 71 -11.01 0.13 -20.72
CA PHE A 71 -9.60 -0.01 -21.07
C PHE A 71 -9.29 -1.43 -21.55
N ASP A 72 -8.34 -1.52 -22.48
CA ASP A 72 -7.80 -2.80 -22.92
C ASP A 72 -6.98 -3.46 -21.82
N ALA A 73 -6.82 -4.78 -21.87
CA ALA A 73 -6.01 -5.53 -20.93
C ALA A 73 -4.50 -5.30 -21.13
N SER A 74 -4.08 -4.69 -22.26
CA SER A 74 -2.71 -4.19 -22.47
C SER A 74 -2.36 -3.01 -21.55
N GLU A 75 -3.35 -2.20 -21.16
CA GLU A 75 -3.13 -0.98 -20.38
C GLU A 75 -3.15 -1.27 -18.88
N GLN A 76 -1.97 -1.26 -18.26
CA GLN A 76 -1.85 -1.44 -16.81
C GLN A 76 -2.20 -0.14 -16.09
N LEU A 77 -3.31 -0.15 -15.34
CA LEU A 77 -3.71 1.00 -14.52
C LEU A 77 -2.96 1.00 -13.19
N PHE A 78 -2.29 2.10 -12.88
CA PHE A 78 -1.60 2.33 -11.60
C PHE A 78 -2.46 3.21 -10.69
N ILE A 79 -2.46 2.90 -9.40
CA ILE A 79 -3.13 3.65 -8.35
C ILE A 79 -2.07 4.22 -7.41
N TYR A 80 -2.20 5.50 -7.08
CA TYR A 80 -1.31 6.25 -6.20
C TYR A 80 -2.08 6.83 -5.02
N VAL A 81 -1.52 6.69 -3.83
CA VAL A 81 -2.00 7.31 -2.60
C VAL A 81 -1.27 8.65 -2.45
N ASN A 82 -2.00 9.70 -2.06
CA ASN A 82 -1.47 11.06 -1.86
C ASN A 82 -0.63 11.63 -3.04
N GLN A 83 -0.84 11.12 -4.27
CA GLN A 83 -0.05 11.43 -5.47
C GLN A 83 1.47 11.13 -5.36
N SER A 84 1.89 10.33 -4.37
CA SER A 84 3.32 10.14 -4.06
C SER A 84 3.81 8.71 -4.33
N PHE A 85 3.09 7.68 -3.87
CA PHE A 85 3.53 6.29 -3.95
C PHE A 85 2.39 5.38 -4.42
N ALA A 86 2.74 4.24 -5.01
CA ALA A 86 1.80 3.21 -5.43
C ALA A 86 1.79 2.06 -4.40
N PRO A 87 0.69 1.84 -3.65
CA PRO A 87 0.60 0.74 -2.70
C PRO A 87 0.58 -0.62 -3.42
N SER A 88 0.97 -1.69 -2.72
CA SER A 88 0.94 -3.05 -3.26
C SER A 88 -0.45 -3.44 -3.79
N PRO A 89 -0.53 -4.24 -4.88
CA PRO A 89 -1.81 -4.67 -5.47
C PRO A 89 -2.67 -5.46 -4.47
N ASP A 90 -2.05 -6.26 -3.62
CA ASP A 90 -2.69 -7.06 -2.57
C ASP A 90 -3.13 -6.22 -1.35
N GLN A 91 -2.73 -4.95 -1.27
CA GLN A 91 -3.06 -4.08 -0.14
C GLN A 91 -4.57 -3.85 -0.05
N GLU A 92 -5.16 -4.07 1.12
CA GLU A 92 -6.56 -3.74 1.38
C GLU A 92 -6.79 -2.22 1.40
N VAL A 93 -7.83 -1.77 0.72
CA VAL A 93 -8.22 -0.36 0.69
C VAL A 93 -8.69 0.11 2.08
N GLY A 94 -9.17 -0.82 2.93
CA GLY A 94 -9.42 -0.57 4.36
C GLY A 94 -8.17 -0.06 5.10
N VAL A 95 -7.03 -0.74 4.97
CA VAL A 95 -5.76 -0.33 5.58
C VAL A 95 -5.29 1.02 5.03
N LEU A 96 -5.45 1.25 3.72
CA LEU A 96 -5.15 2.56 3.12
C LEU A 96 -6.02 3.68 3.69
N PHE A 97 -7.28 3.39 4.02
CA PHE A 97 -8.18 4.35 4.66
C PHE A 97 -7.80 4.62 6.12
N ASP A 98 -7.39 3.60 6.88
CA ASP A 98 -6.92 3.80 8.26
C ASP A 98 -5.61 4.61 8.32
N CYS A 99 -4.70 4.43 7.37
CA CYS A 99 -3.41 5.13 7.33
C CYS A 99 -3.45 6.50 6.64
N PHE A 100 -4.29 6.68 5.61
CA PHE A 100 -4.27 7.86 4.71
C PHE A 100 -5.65 8.47 4.43
N GLY A 101 -6.71 8.02 5.12
CA GLY A 101 -8.04 8.60 5.03
C GLY A 101 -8.15 9.96 5.73
N SER A 102 -8.98 10.85 5.18
CA SER A 102 -9.18 12.23 5.67
C SER A 102 -10.63 12.67 5.51
N ASP A 103 -11.23 13.28 6.53
CA ASP A 103 -12.67 13.60 6.62
C ASP A 103 -13.61 12.44 6.21
N GLY A 104 -13.29 11.21 6.63
CA GLY A 104 -14.11 10.03 6.32
C GLY A 104 -14.04 9.55 4.86
N LYS A 105 -13.07 10.03 4.06
CA LYS A 105 -12.84 9.62 2.66
C LYS A 105 -11.36 9.34 2.36
N LEU A 106 -11.08 8.40 1.45
CA LEU A 106 -9.74 8.11 0.95
C LEU A 106 -9.60 8.64 -0.47
N VAL A 107 -8.61 9.49 -0.75
CA VAL A 107 -8.38 10.03 -2.10
C VAL A 107 -7.31 9.22 -2.83
N LEU A 108 -7.72 8.53 -3.90
CA LEU A 108 -6.83 7.73 -4.73
C LEU A 108 -6.71 8.33 -6.14
N HIS A 109 -5.49 8.33 -6.65
CA HIS A 109 -5.15 8.90 -7.94
C HIS A 109 -4.81 7.77 -8.92
N TYR A 110 -5.46 7.72 -10.08
CA TYR A 110 -5.23 6.66 -11.06
C TYR A 110 -4.64 7.21 -12.37
N SER A 111 -3.67 6.49 -12.93
CA SER A 111 -3.06 6.80 -14.23
C SER A 111 -2.73 5.54 -15.03
N LEU A 112 -2.81 5.66 -16.36
CA LEU A 112 -2.34 4.62 -17.30
C LEU A 112 -0.82 4.64 -17.41
N GLN A 113 -0.23 5.83 -17.35
CA GLN A 113 1.20 5.97 -17.26
C GLN A 113 1.65 5.51 -15.87
N ARG A 114 2.55 4.53 -15.86
CA ARG A 114 3.45 4.31 -14.72
C ARG A 114 4.33 5.55 -14.63
N GLN A 115 4.02 6.45 -13.71
CA GLN A 115 5.03 7.43 -13.29
C GLN A 115 6.22 6.60 -12.83
N LYS A 116 7.43 7.00 -13.22
CA LYS A 116 8.63 6.41 -12.65
C LYS A 116 8.72 6.86 -11.19
N THR A 117 7.98 6.20 -10.31
CA THR A 117 8.51 5.98 -8.96
C THR A 117 9.84 5.28 -9.18
N GLU A 118 10.92 5.95 -8.79
CA GLU A 118 12.29 5.46 -8.87
C GLU A 118 12.51 4.41 -7.76
N GLU A 119 11.68 3.37 -7.81
CA GLU A 119 11.67 2.25 -6.88
C GLU A 119 12.33 1.04 -7.53
N ASP A 120 13.59 1.25 -7.96
CA ASP A 120 14.60 0.18 -7.97
C ASP A 120 15.25 0.03 -6.59
N CYS A 121 14.48 0.26 -5.52
CA CYS A 121 14.84 -0.17 -4.18
C CYS A 121 14.49 -1.67 -4.01
N SER A 122 14.97 -2.49 -4.95
CA SER A 122 15.10 -3.91 -4.74
C SER A 122 16.36 -4.15 -3.91
N ASP A 123 16.28 -3.90 -2.61
CA ASP A 123 17.30 -4.34 -1.66
C ASP A 123 17.34 -5.87 -1.64
N THR A 124 18.12 -6.43 -2.56
CA THR A 124 18.81 -7.70 -2.38
C THR A 124 20.29 -7.42 -2.46
N LYS A 125 20.77 -6.72 -1.44
CA LYS A 125 22.19 -6.49 -1.16
C LYS A 125 22.91 -7.81 -0.91
N SER A 126 23.18 -8.56 -1.98
CA SER A 126 24.18 -9.63 -1.99
C SER A 126 25.56 -8.98 -1.89
N VAL A 127 26.05 -8.85 -0.67
CA VAL A 127 27.37 -8.28 -0.38
C VAL A 127 28.32 -9.37 0.09
N GLN A 128 29.52 -9.40 -0.50
CA GLN A 128 30.64 -10.31 -0.21
C GLN A 128 30.36 -11.80 -0.55
N ASP A 129 31.33 -12.59 -1.04
CA ASP A 129 32.79 -12.43 -1.14
C ASP A 129 33.27 -12.33 -2.62
N GLY A 130 34.46 -11.82 -2.97
CA GLY A 130 35.61 -11.49 -2.12
C GLY A 130 36.85 -12.33 -2.45
N ALA A 131 37.32 -12.34 -3.71
CA ALA A 131 38.54 -13.06 -4.10
C ALA A 131 39.41 -12.26 -5.10
N THR A 132 40.34 -11.47 -4.55
CA THR A 132 41.45 -10.86 -5.28
C THR A 132 42.45 -11.91 -5.75
N THR A 133 42.80 -11.92 -7.05
CA THR A 133 44.09 -12.49 -7.52
C THR A 133 44.72 -11.60 -8.60
N TRP A 134 45.62 -10.70 -8.19
CA TRP A 134 46.57 -10.01 -9.08
C TRP A 134 48.01 -10.36 -8.63
N ALA A 135 48.64 -11.33 -9.31
CA ALA A 135 50.06 -11.71 -9.28
C ALA A 135 50.19 -13.04 -10.04
N ALA A 136 51.25 -13.41 -10.76
CA ALA A 136 52.40 -12.68 -11.33
C ALA A 136 52.73 -13.44 -12.65
N GLY A 137 53.31 -12.84 -13.70
CA GLY A 137 54.77 -12.67 -13.82
C GLY A 137 55.48 -13.96 -14.26
N GLY A 138 56.01 -14.00 -15.49
CA GLY A 138 57.03 -14.98 -15.90
C GLY A 138 56.80 -15.71 -17.24
N VAL A 139 57.76 -15.54 -18.16
CA VAL A 139 58.52 -16.56 -18.95
C VAL A 139 58.08 -18.02 -18.62
N MET A 140 57.95 -18.99 -19.53
CA MET A 140 58.94 -19.50 -20.49
C MET A 140 58.24 -20.32 -21.60
N VAL A 141 58.89 -20.72 -22.70
CA VAL A 141 60.30 -20.49 -23.12
C VAL A 141 60.34 -19.65 -24.39
#